data_AF-A0A7L3HLC2-F1
#
_entry.id   AF-A0A7L3HLC2-F1
#
_cell.length_a   1.000
_cell.length_b   1.000
_cell.length_c   1.000
_cell.angle_alpha   90.00
_cell.angle_beta   90.00
_cell.angle_gamma   90.00
#
_symmetry.space_group_name_H-M   'P 1'
#
loop_
_entity.id
_entity.type
_entity.pdbx_description
1 polymer ?
#
loop_
_entity_poly.entity_id
_entity_poly.type
_entity_poly.pdbx_seq_one_letter_code
_entity_poly.pdbx_strand_id
1 'polypeptide(L)' 'GGPFWGALAVASALFFVGFFAVGPGPLPWFVGSELFPPGPRGAALGLAGLVNWASNTAVAMAFPALQ' A
#
# COMPACT_ATOMS: atom_id res chain seq x y z
N GLY A 1 22.31 -16.54 -14.18
CA GLY A 1 21.16 -16.83 -13.30
C GLY A 1 20.08 -17.49 -14.13
N GLY A 2 19.72 -18.74 -13.83
CA GLY A 2 18.75 -19.49 -14.63
C GLY A 2 17.29 -19.05 -14.40
N PRO A 3 16.35 -19.49 -15.26
CA PRO A 3 14.93 -19.11 -15.22
C PRO A 3 14.23 -19.40 -13.88
N PHE A 4 14.75 -20.35 -13.10
CA PHE A 4 14.28 -20.67 -11.75
C PHE A 4 14.27 -19.46 -10.79
N TRP A 5 15.33 -18.66 -10.78
CA TRP A 5 15.43 -17.51 -9.87
C TRP A 5 14.45 -16.41 -10.22
N GLY A 6 14.19 -16.20 -11.52
CA GLY A 6 13.17 -15.27 -11.98
C GLY A 6 11.77 -15.74 -11.58
N ALA A 7 11.47 -17.02 -11.78
CA ALA A 7 10.18 -17.60 -11.37
C ALA A 7 9.97 -17.51 -9.84
N LEU A 8 11.02 -17.78 -9.05
CA LEU A 8 10.96 -17.67 -7.59
C LEU A 8 10.74 -16.22 -7.14
N ALA A 9 11.40 -15.24 -7.76
CA ALA A 9 11.23 -13.82 -7.45
C ALA A 9 9.80 -13.35 -7.77
N VAL A 10 9.27 -13.71 -8.94
CA VAL A 10 7.88 -13.40 -9.33
C VAL A 10 6.88 -14.05 -8.39
N ALA A 11 7.04 -15.35 -8.08
CA ALA A 11 6.16 -16.06 -7.15
C ALA A 11 6.16 -15.42 -5.76
N SER A 12 7.33 -15.04 -5.26
CA SER A 12 7.49 -14.37 -3.96
C SER A 12 6.82 -12.99 -3.95
N ALA A 13 6.97 -12.21 -5.02
CA ALA A 13 6.34 -10.90 -5.16
C ALA A 13 4.81 -11.02 -5.22
N LEU A 14 4.28 -11.98 -5.98
CA LEU A 14 2.83 -12.21 -6.07
C LEU A 14 2.24 -12.68 -4.74
N PHE A 15 2.95 -13.55 -4.02
CA PHE A 15 2.57 -13.98 -2.67
C PHE A 15 2.51 -12.76 -1.74
N PHE A 16 3.56 -11.94 -1.69
CA PHE A 16 3.58 -10.70 -0.90
C PHE A 16 2.39 -9.79 -1.23
N VAL A 17 2.13 -9.52 -2.52
CA VAL A 17 0.99 -8.68 -2.96
C VAL A 17 -0.34 -9.28 -2.52
N GLY A 18 -0.52 -10.60 -2.61
CA GLY A 18 -1.73 -11.30 -2.18
C GLY A 18 -2.02 -11.14 -0.69
N PHE A 19 -1.03 -11.39 0.17
CA PHE A 19 -1.19 -11.19 1.62
C PHE A 19 -1.33 -9.71 1.99
N PHE A 20 -0.62 -8.82 1.30
CA PHE A 20 -0.76 -7.38 1.48
C PHE A 20 -2.18 -6.92 1.18
N ALA A 21 -2.77 -7.39 0.08
CA ALA A 21 -4.13 -7.01 -0.33
C ALA A 21 -5.24 -7.49 0.62
N VAL A 22 -5.04 -8.61 1.33
CA VAL A 22 -6.03 -9.13 2.30
C VAL A 22 -5.83 -8.58 3.71
N GLY A 23 -4.60 -8.23 4.10
CA GLY A 23 -4.31 -7.73 5.45
C GLY A 23 -4.00 -6.23 5.50
N PRO A 24 -2.73 -5.81 5.41
CA PRO A 24 -2.31 -4.42 5.60
C PRO A 24 -2.86 -3.41 4.59
N GLY A 25 -3.23 -3.84 3.39
CA GLY A 25 -3.73 -2.95 2.33
C GLY A 25 -5.10 -2.31 2.66
N PRO A 26 -6.12 -3.10 3.04
CA PRO A 26 -7.42 -2.57 3.43
C PRO A 26 -7.46 -1.97 4.84
N LEU A 27 -6.57 -2.42 5.74
CA LEU A 27 -6.60 -2.07 7.17
C LEU A 27 -6.69 -0.55 7.44
N PRO A 28 -5.87 0.33 6.82
CA PRO A 28 -5.88 1.76 7.11
C PRO A 28 -7.21 2.44 6.78
N TRP A 29 -7.91 1.95 5.76
CA TRP A 29 -9.20 2.50 5.31
C TRP A 29 -10.33 2.12 6.27
N PHE A 30 -10.30 0.90 6.80
CA PHE A 30 -11.24 0.45 7.82
C PHE A 30 -10.96 1.11 9.17
N VAL A 31 -9.71 1.09 9.62
CA VAL A 31 -9.30 1.69 10.90
C VAL A 31 -9.58 3.18 10.94
N GLY A 32 -9.34 3.92 9.86
CA GLY A 32 -9.70 5.34 9.79
C GLY A 32 -11.21 5.58 9.95
N SER A 33 -12.05 4.67 9.44
CA SER A 33 -13.51 4.79 9.58
C SER A 33 -14.01 4.46 11.00
N GLU A 34 -13.29 3.60 11.72
CA GLU A 34 -13.61 3.18 13.09
C GLU A 34 -13.04 4.14 14.16
N LEU A 35 -11.86 4.72 13.90
CA LEU A 35 -11.15 5.58 14.84
C LEU A 35 -11.81 6.95 15.00
N PHE A 36 -12.44 7.47 13.93
CA PHE A 36 -13.02 8.81 13.94
C PHE A 36 -14.56 8.77 14.04
N PRO A 37 -15.16 9.62 14.93
CA PRO A 37 -16.60 9.77 14.98
C PRO A 37 -17.15 10.38 13.68
N PRO A 38 -18.45 10.19 13.35
CA PRO A 38 -19.00 10.52 12.04
C PRO A 38 -18.80 11.97 11.59
N GLY A 39 -18.80 12.94 12.52
CA GLY A 39 -18.59 14.36 12.21
C GLY A 39 -17.25 14.65 11.52
N PRO A 40 -16.10 14.44 12.20
CA PRO A 40 -14.78 14.70 11.61
C PRO A 40 -14.31 13.61 10.62
N ARG A 41 -14.96 12.44 10.55
CA ARG A 41 -14.51 11.28 9.77
C ARG A 41 -14.22 11.60 8.31
N GLY A 42 -15.06 12.37 7.64
CA GLY A 42 -14.86 12.72 6.23
C GLY A 42 -13.56 13.49 6.01
N ALA A 43 -13.28 14.49 6.85
CA ALA A 43 -12.04 15.28 6.77
C ALA A 43 -10.81 14.44 7.12
N ALA A 44 -10.91 13.59 8.15
CA ALA A 44 -9.82 12.70 8.56
C ALA A 44 -9.46 11.68 7.48
N LEU A 45 -10.46 11.05 6.84
CA LEU A 45 -10.24 10.13 5.72
C LEU A 45 -9.70 10.86 4.48
N GLY A 46 -10.12 12.11 4.24
CA GLY A 46 -9.56 12.95 3.18
C GLY A 46 -8.06 13.23 3.37
N LEU A 47 -7.65 13.59 4.59
CA LEU A 47 -6.24 13.76 4.95
C LEU A 47 -5.45 12.45 4.84
N ALA A 48 -6.00 11.34 5.31
CA ALA A 48 -5.40 10.02 5.17
C ALA A 48 -5.19 9.66 3.69
N GLY A 49 -6.18 9.95 2.83
CA GLY A 49 -6.08 9.78 1.39
C GLY A 49 -4.99 10.65 0.77
N LEU A 50 -4.92 11.94 1.14
CA LEU A 50 -3.88 12.85 0.66
C LEU A 50 -2.48 12.31 0.99
N VAL A 51 -2.25 11.90 2.24
CA VAL A 51 -0.96 11.34 2.68
C VAL A 51 -0.65 10.05 1.91
N ASN A 52 -1.63 9.16 1.73
CA ASN A 52 -1.46 7.92 0.97
C ASN A 52 -0.99 8.18 -0.46
N TRP A 53 -1.65 9.09 -1.18
CA TRP A 53 -1.31 9.41 -2.56
C TRP A 53 0.01 10.18 -2.68
N ALA A 54 0.32 11.06 -1.72
CA ALA A 54 1.61 11.74 -1.66
C ALA A 54 2.76 10.74 -1.45
N SER A 55 2.62 9.80 -0.52
CA SER A 55 3.60 8.73 -0.30
C SER A 55 3.74 7.83 -1.53
N ASN A 56 2.64 7.46 -2.18
CA ASN A 56 2.68 6.66 -3.41
C ASN A 56 3.44 7.38 -4.53
N THR A 57 3.18 8.69 -4.70
CA THR A 57 3.91 9.53 -5.66
C THR A 57 5.40 9.58 -5.35
N ALA A 58 5.77 9.77 -4.09
CA ALA A 58 7.17 9.81 -3.66
C ALA A 58 7.89 8.47 -3.94
N VAL A 59 7.25 7.33 -3.65
CA VAL A 59 7.80 6.00 -3.95
C VAL A 59 7.94 5.81 -5.46
N ALA A 60 6.92 6.17 -6.25
CA ALA A 60 6.97 6.05 -7.71
C ALA A 60 8.13 6.85 -8.34
N MET A 61 8.42 8.04 -7.79
CA MET A 61 9.54 8.87 -8.24
C MET A 61 10.91 8.37 -7.75
N ALA A 62 10.98 7.84 -6.52
CA ALA A 62 12.24 7.41 -5.91
C ALA A 62 12.67 6.00 -6.34
N PHE A 63 11.73 5.11 -6.66
CA PHE A 63 12.02 3.71 -6.97
C PHE A 63 13.00 3.55 -8.14
N PRO A 64 12.87 4.28 -9.28
CA PRO A 64 13.83 4.19 -10.38
C PRO A 64 15.28 4.47 -10.02
N ALA A 65 15.54 5.28 -8.99
CA ALA A 65 16.90 5.56 -8.53
C ALA A 65 17.51 4.43 -7.67
N LEU A 66 16.68 3.46 -7.22
CA LEU A 66 17.06 2.31 -6.41
C LEU A 66 17.20 1.00 -7.21
N GLN A 67 16.86 1.02 -8.51
CA GLN A 67 16.92 -0.13 -9.42
C GLN A 67 18.31 -0.24 -10.06
#